data_AF-A0A9E4LQM2-F1
#
_entry.id   AF-A0A9E4LQM2-F1
#
_cell.length_a   1.000
_cell.length_b   1.000
_cell.length_c   1.000
_cell.angle_alpha   90.00
_cell.angle_beta   90.00
_cell.angle_gamma   90.00
#
_symmetry.space_group_name_H-M   'P 1'
#
loop_
_entity.id
_entity.type
_entity.pdbx_description
1 polymer ?
#
loop_
_entity_poly.entity_id
_entity_poly.type
_entity_poly.pdbx_seq_one_letter_code
_entity_poly.pdbx_strand_id
1 'polypeptide(L)' 'MTWLVDGNVLVALVVDSHVHHERAHRWFGTLRRDRFATCTLAELARRRGGRLATFDSGLALLHDDIAVLLPA' A
#
# COMPACT_ATOMS: atom_id res chain seq x y z
N MET A 1 2.88 11.05 16.28
CA MET A 1 3.43 11.31 14.93
C MET A 1 2.37 10.95 13.89
N THR A 2 2.45 11.46 12.65
CA THR A 2 1.56 11.02 11.55
C THR A 2 2.39 10.23 10.53
N TRP A 3 2.06 8.96 10.32
CA TRP A 3 2.71 8.10 9.33
C TRP A 3 1.96 8.15 8.00
N LEU A 4 2.68 8.25 6.88
CA LEU A 4 2.09 8.09 5.55
C LEU A 4 2.27 6.63 5.12
N VAL A 5 1.17 5.88 5.10
CA VAL A 5 1.14 4.45 4.84
C VAL A 5 0.93 4.22 3.36
N ASP A 6 1.92 3.60 2.71
CA ASP A 6 1.82 3.21 1.31
C ASP A 6 0.75 2.13 1.11
N GLY A 7 0.20 2.06 -0.11
CA GLY A 7 -0.80 1.07 -0.48
C GLY A 7 -0.30 -0.35 -0.21
N ASN A 8 0.97 -0.67 -0.47
CA ASN A 8 1.49 -2.01 -0.20
C ASN A 8 1.47 -2.43 1.28
N VAL A 9 1.63 -1.49 2.20
CA VAL A 9 1.48 -1.76 3.63
C VAL A 9 0.02 -1.99 3.98
N LEU A 10 -0.92 -1.26 3.36
CA LEU A 10 -2.36 -1.50 3.54
C LEU A 10 -2.77 -2.87 3.01
N VAL A 11 -2.26 -3.26 1.83
CA VAL A 11 -2.43 -4.60 1.27
C VAL A 11 -1.94 -5.67 2.23
N ALA A 12 -0.73 -5.51 2.76
CA ALA A 12 -0.14 -6.45 3.71
C ALA A 12 -0.95 -6.57 5.01
N LEU A 13 -1.64 -5.50 5.46
CA LEU A 13 -2.51 -5.52 6.64
C LEU A 13 -3.86 -6.23 6.41
N VAL A 14 -4.26 -6.44 5.16
CA VAL A 14 -5.59 -7.02 4.83
C VAL A 14 -5.48 -8.43 4.26
N VAL A 15 -4.39 -8.75 3.55
CA VAL A 15 -4.21 -10.04 2.88
C VAL A 15 -3.30 -10.96 3.71
N ASP A 16 -3.89 -11.99 4.34
CA ASP A 16 -3.18 -12.94 5.21
C ASP A 16 -2.05 -13.70 4.50
N SER A 17 -2.20 -13.97 3.19
CA SER A 17 -1.19 -14.66 2.38
C SER A 17 -0.05 -13.74 1.90
N HIS A 18 -0.11 -12.44 2.21
CA HIS A 18 0.92 -11.50 1.78
C HIS A 18 2.25 -11.76 2.51
N VAL A 19 3.36 -11.77 1.77
CA VAL A 19 4.71 -12.04 2.33
C VAL A 19 5.12 -11.08 3.46
N HIS A 20 4.48 -9.92 3.54
CA HIS A 20 4.73 -8.92 4.57
C HIS A 20 3.64 -8.83 5.65
N HIS A 21 2.66 -9.73 5.67
CA HIS A 21 1.51 -9.67 6.59
C HIS A 21 1.93 -9.55 8.06
N GLU A 22 2.70 -10.52 8.55
CA GLU A 22 3.22 -10.53 9.93
C GLU A 22 4.03 -9.27 10.28
N ARG A 23 4.82 -8.78 9.32
CA ARG A 23 5.67 -7.60 9.53
C ARG A 23 4.82 -6.32 9.61
N ALA A 24 3.81 -6.22 8.75
CA ALA A 24 2.87 -5.11 8.74
C ALA A 24 2.05 -5.07 10.03
N HIS A 25 1.48 -6.20 10.47
CA HIS A 25 0.74 -6.30 11.73
C HIS A 25 1.60 -5.98 12.95
N ARG A 26 2.85 -6.49 12.98
CA ARG A 26 3.78 -6.19 14.07
C ARG A 26 4.07 -4.70 14.15
N TRP A 27 4.41 -4.06 13.04
CA TRP A 27 4.64 -2.62 13.00
C TRP A 27 3.38 -1.83 13.35
N PHE A 28 2.22 -2.18 12.79
CA PHE A 28 0.96 -1.49 13.07
C PHE A 28 0.56 -1.61 14.55
N GLY A 29 0.83 -2.76 15.18
CA GLY A 29 0.64 -2.97 16.62
C GLY A 29 1.58 -2.16 17.52
N THR A 30 2.67 -1.59 16.98
CA THR A 30 3.53 -0.63 17.70
C THR A 30 2.96 0.78 17.74
N LEU A 31 2.04 1.12 16.83
CA LEU A 31 1.40 2.43 16.80
C LEU A 31 0.52 2.57 18.06
N ARG A 32 0.72 3.67 18.80
CA ARG A 32 -0.05 3.94 20.04
C ARG A 32 -1.04 5.06 19.82
N ARG A 33 -0.62 6.30 20.09
CA ARG A 33 -1.41 7.51 19.81
C ARG A 33 -1.03 8.13 18.46
N ASP A 34 -0.33 7.39 17.63
CA ASP A 34 0.08 7.83 16.32
C ASP A 34 -1.10 7.83 15.36
N ARG A 35 -1.10 8.82 14.46
CA ARG A 35 -2.05 8.89 13.36
C ARG A 35 -1.41 8.25 12.15
N PHE A 36 -2.22 7.73 11.24
CA PHE A 36 -1.78 7.38 9.91
C PHE A 36 -2.67 8.01 8.86
N ALA A 37 -2.10 8.29 7.71
CA ALA A 37 -2.78 8.72 6.50
C ALA A 37 -2.32 7.80 5.36
N THR A 38 -3.14 7.60 4.32
CA THR A 38 -2.75 6.78 3.17
C THR A 38 -1.91 7.60 2.19
N CYS A 39 -0.86 7.00 1.62
CA CYS A 39 -0.04 7.62 0.59
C CYS A 39 -0.88 7.78 -0.68
N THR A 40 -1.05 9.03 -1.09
CA THR A 40 -2.00 9.47 -2.10
C THR A 40 -1.67 8.97 -3.51
N LEU A 41 -0.53 8.34 -3.80
CA LEU A 41 -0.12 8.09 -5.19
C LEU A 41 -1.11 7.20 -5.97
N ALA A 42 -1.66 6.15 -5.36
CA ALA A 42 -2.70 5.33 -5.99
C ALA A 42 -4.02 6.11 -6.16
N GLU A 43 -4.45 6.81 -5.12
CA GLU A 43 -5.65 7.65 -5.10
C GLU A 43 -5.56 8.82 -6.10
N LEU A 44 -4.36 9.38 -6.25
CA LEU A 44 -4.01 10.49 -7.11
C LEU A 44 -3.98 10.05 -8.57
N ALA A 45 -3.40 8.87 -8.84
CA ALA A 45 -3.46 8.25 -10.15
C ALA A 45 -4.93 8.09 -10.59
N ARG A 46 -5.81 7.54 -9.72
CA ARG A 46 -7.26 7.48 -10.00
C ARG A 46 -7.87 8.85 -10.26
N ARG A 47 -7.66 9.81 -9.38
CA ARG A 47 -8.26 11.16 -9.49
C ARG A 47 -7.78 11.93 -10.72
N ARG A 48 -6.62 11.58 -11.28
CA ARG A 48 -6.06 12.24 -12.47
C ARG A 48 -6.13 11.38 -13.74
N GLY A 49 -6.77 10.22 -13.69
CA GLY A 49 -6.81 9.27 -14.81
C GLY A 49 -5.42 8.78 -15.24
N GLY A 50 -4.45 8.79 -14.32
CA GLY A 50 -3.09 8.30 -14.55
C GLY A 50 -2.92 6.84 -14.13
N ARG A 51 -1.78 6.25 -14.47
CA ARG A 51 -1.36 4.92 -13.98
C ARG A 51 -0.09 5.04 -13.14
N LEU A 52 -0.03 4.26 -12.06
CA LEU A 52 1.06 4.16 -11.12
C LEU A 52 1.97 2.97 -11.51
N ALA A 53 3.16 3.25 -12.00
CA ALA A 53 4.18 2.21 -12.16
C ALA A 53 4.74 1.81 -10.78
N THR A 54 4.82 0.51 -10.50
CA THR A 54 5.25 -0.03 -9.20
C THR A 54 6.05 -1.32 -9.37
N PHE A 55 6.92 -1.63 -8.40
CA PHE A 55 7.54 -2.96 -8.25
C PHE A 55 6.80 -3.82 -7.21
N ASP A 56 5.73 -3.28 -6.63
CA ASP A 56 4.96 -3.96 -5.62
C ASP A 56 3.84 -4.80 -6.25
N SER A 57 4.01 -6.12 -6.22
CA SER A 57 3.05 -7.06 -6.81
C SER A 57 1.71 -7.07 -6.08
N GLY A 58 1.68 -6.83 -4.77
CA GLY A 58 0.44 -6.73 -3.99
C GLY A 58 -0.37 -5.50 -4.39
N LEU A 59 0.29 -4.36 -4.54
CA LEU A 59 -0.33 -3.13 -5.02
C LEU A 59 -0.85 -3.27 -6.46
N ALA A 60 -0.04 -3.88 -7.35
CA ALA A 60 -0.45 -4.14 -8.72
C ALA A 60 -1.64 -5.12 -8.82
N LEU A 61 -1.74 -6.09 -7.90
CA LEU A 61 -2.82 -7.07 -7.87
C LEU A 61 -4.14 -6.47 -7.35
N LEU A 62 -4.10 -5.65 -6.29
CA LEU A 62 -5.31 -5.11 -5.66
C LEU A 62 -5.82 -3.81 -6.28
N HIS A 63 -4.97 -3.14 -7.07
CA HIS A 63 -5.29 -1.90 -7.76
C HIS A 63 -4.95 -2.00 -9.25
N ASP A 64 -5.34 -3.10 -9.91
CA ASP A 64 -5.05 -3.37 -11.33
C ASP A 64 -5.56 -2.28 -12.29
N ASP A 65 -6.62 -1.58 -11.87
CA ASP A 65 -7.21 -0.42 -12.54
C ASP A 65 -6.23 0.75 -12.72
N ILE A 66 -5.29 0.91 -11.78
CA ILE A 66 -4.35 2.03 -11.79
C ILE A 66 -2.88 1.66 -11.63
N ALA A 67 -2.53 0.49 -11.12
CA ALA A 67 -1.15 0.08 -10.88
C ALA A 67 -0.61 -0.80 -12.02
N VAL A 68 0.66 -0.58 -12.38
CA VAL A 68 1.40 -1.35 -13.40
C VAL A 68 2.62 -1.95 -12.74
N LEU A 69 2.70 -3.29 -12.69
CA LEU A 69 3.90 -3.97 -12.24
C LEU A 69 4.98 -3.83 -13.32
N LEU A 70 6.10 -3.19 -12.99
CA LEU A 70 7.26 -3.12 -13.87
C LEU A 70 8.00 -4.47 -13.87
N PRO A 71 8.58 -4.87 -15.01
CA PRO A 71 9.44 -6.06 -15.07
C PRO A 71 10.67 -5.88 -14.16
N ALA A 72 11.17 -7.00 -13.65
CA ALA A 72 12.38 -7.07 -12.84
C ALA A 72 13.66 -6.74 -13.63
#